data_AF-A1SXT8-F1
#
_entry.id   AF-A1SXT8-F1
#
_cell.length_a   1.000
_cell.length_b   1.000
_cell.length_c   1.000
_cell.angle_alpha   90.00
_cell.angle_beta   90.00
_cell.angle_gamma   90.00
#
_symmetry.space_group_name_H-M   'P 1'
#
loop_
_entity.id
_entity.type
_entity.pdbx_description
1 polymer ?
#
loop_
_entity_poly.entity_id
_entity_poly.type
_entity_poly.pdbx_seq_one_letter_code
_entity_poly.pdbx_strand_id
1 'polypeptide(L)'
;MKIEKRGDYLKMSKAQLVDDRVEIIKKALKTIKKHRGERITPFSERLSEHIKSEFNENIVSTTLRTNKDYRRLVDGFLDKGAVVKDSSVRQELMIERSSVRLLKKQVATLEQELSKQLSEVSLLEDKNIRIRTQKEPVIDDSSAFSIIMKLLNTLGMDSIKITEDVVIDTASIIPKTLFTKEDCPEFFEWYLKNTKAHLI
;
A
#
# COMPACT_ATOMS: atom_id res chain seq x y z
N MET A 1 8.99 -17.66 5.91
CA MET A 1 10.19 -16.96 5.39
C MET A 1 11.16 -17.80 4.51
N LYS A 2 10.80 -19.02 4.04
CA LYS A 2 11.68 -19.84 3.16
C LYS A 2 11.18 -19.98 1.71
N ILE A 3 9.91 -19.68 1.42
CA ILE A 3 9.28 -19.94 0.11
C ILE A 3 9.56 -18.79 -0.88
N GLU A 4 9.53 -17.53 -0.43
CA GLU A 4 9.82 -16.35 -1.26
C GLU A 4 11.24 -16.38 -1.83
N LYS A 5 12.24 -16.72 -1.00
CA LYS A 5 13.65 -16.86 -1.42
C LYS A 5 13.85 -17.90 -2.52
N ARG A 6 13.03 -18.97 -2.54
CA ARG A 6 13.09 -20.02 -3.58
C ARG A 6 12.51 -19.54 -4.91
N GLY A 7 11.42 -18.75 -4.85
CA GLY A 7 10.80 -18.14 -6.04
C GLY A 7 11.74 -17.16 -6.73
N ASP A 8 12.44 -16.32 -5.97
CA ASP A 8 13.36 -15.33 -6.52
C ASP A 8 14.64 -15.97 -7.08
N TYR A 9 15.18 -17.00 -6.42
CA TYR A 9 16.31 -17.77 -6.96
C TYR A 9 15.97 -18.47 -8.29
N LEU A 10 14.77 -19.04 -8.40
CA LEU A 10 14.29 -19.66 -9.64
C LEU A 10 14.09 -18.63 -10.76
N LYS A 11 13.66 -17.40 -10.44
CA LYS A 11 13.55 -16.31 -11.42
C LYS A 11 14.93 -15.86 -11.90
N MET A 12 15.90 -15.70 -11.01
CA MET A 12 17.27 -15.30 -11.37
C MET A 12 17.97 -16.37 -12.21
N SER A 13 17.84 -17.65 -11.84
CA SER A 13 18.40 -18.77 -12.60
C SER A 13 17.79 -18.86 -14.00
N LYS A 14 16.49 -18.62 -14.14
CA LYS A 14 15.82 -18.56 -15.46
C LYS A 14 16.27 -17.35 -16.29
N ALA A 15 16.48 -16.20 -15.66
CA ALA A 15 16.97 -15.00 -16.36
C ALA A 15 18.38 -15.23 -16.92
N GLN A 16 19.29 -15.79 -16.11
CA GLN A 16 20.65 -16.10 -16.54
C GLN A 16 20.66 -17.08 -17.73
N LEU A 17 19.84 -18.14 -17.67
CA LEU A 17 19.69 -19.09 -18.77
C LEU A 17 19.18 -18.44 -20.07
N VAL A 18 18.31 -17.44 -19.97
CA VAL A 18 17.83 -16.70 -21.14
C VAL A 18 18.94 -15.83 -21.71
N ASP A 19 19.71 -15.14 -20.86
CA ASP A 19 20.83 -14.29 -21.26
C ASP A 19 21.93 -15.10 -21.96
N ASP A 20 22.31 -16.25 -21.40
CA ASP A 20 23.30 -17.15 -21.99
C ASP A 20 22.84 -17.63 -23.38
N ARG A 21 21.56 -17.97 -23.53
CA ARG A 21 20.96 -18.35 -24.82
C ARG A 21 20.92 -17.19 -25.82
N VAL A 22 20.69 -15.96 -25.36
CA VAL A 22 20.77 -14.76 -26.21
C VAL A 22 22.18 -14.61 -26.77
N GLU A 23 23.22 -14.82 -25.96
CA GLU A 23 24.60 -14.75 -26.44
C GLU A 23 24.90 -15.81 -27.50
N ILE A 24 24.43 -17.04 -27.28
CA ILE A 24 24.59 -18.14 -28.23
C ILE A 24 23.88 -17.84 -29.55
N ILE A 25 22.64 -17.33 -29.50
CA ILE A 25 21.91 -16.91 -30.71
C ILE A 25 22.69 -15.80 -31.44
N LYS A 26 23.23 -14.79 -30.73
CA LYS A 26 24.05 -13.74 -31.36
C LYS A 26 25.31 -14.30 -32.01
N LYS A 27 25.99 -15.26 -31.39
CA LYS A 27 27.17 -15.94 -31.96
C LYS A 27 26.79 -16.75 -33.20
N ALA A 28 25.72 -17.52 -33.14
CA ALA A 28 25.18 -18.29 -34.26
C ALA A 28 24.77 -17.41 -35.45
N LEU A 29 24.11 -16.28 -35.19
CA LEU A 29 23.73 -15.31 -36.23
C LEU A 29 24.94 -14.66 -36.93
N LYS A 30 26.11 -14.62 -36.30
CA LYS A 30 27.34 -14.13 -36.96
C LYS A 30 27.99 -15.16 -37.87
N THR A 31 27.80 -16.44 -37.59
CA THR A 31 28.45 -17.55 -38.31
C THR A 31 27.56 -18.13 -39.41
N ILE A 32 26.24 -18.04 -39.25
CA ILE A 32 25.28 -18.53 -40.24
C ILE A 32 25.25 -17.65 -41.50
N LYS A 33 25.26 -18.28 -42.68
CA LYS A 33 25.15 -17.57 -43.96
C LYS A 33 23.75 -16.97 -44.14
N LYS A 34 23.68 -15.69 -44.50
CA LYS A 34 22.43 -14.99 -44.80
C LYS A 34 21.96 -15.31 -46.23
N HIS A 35 20.72 -15.75 -46.39
CA HIS A 35 20.06 -15.85 -47.70
C HIS A 35 19.18 -14.60 -47.94
N ARG A 36 19.17 -14.10 -49.18
CA ARG A 36 18.38 -12.92 -49.55
C ARG A 36 16.91 -13.31 -49.64
N GLY A 37 16.02 -12.56 -48.99
CA GLY A 37 14.57 -12.79 -49.04
C GLY A 37 14.09 -14.02 -48.25
N GLU A 38 14.92 -14.56 -47.36
CA GLU A 38 14.54 -15.70 -46.52
C GLU A 38 13.44 -15.31 -45.53
N ARG A 39 12.40 -16.14 -45.43
CA ARG A 39 11.31 -15.94 -44.47
C ARG A 39 11.71 -16.43 -43.08
N ILE A 40 11.05 -15.92 -42.04
CA ILE A 40 11.37 -16.26 -40.65
C ILE A 40 11.26 -17.76 -40.33
N THR A 41 10.22 -18.44 -40.81
CA THR A 41 9.98 -19.86 -40.51
C THR A 41 11.15 -20.73 -40.97
N PRO A 42 11.53 -20.75 -42.27
CA PRO A 42 12.66 -21.55 -42.74
C PRO A 42 14.00 -21.10 -42.11
N PHE A 43 14.18 -19.80 -41.89
CA PHE A 43 15.39 -19.31 -41.24
C PHE A 43 15.51 -19.80 -39.78
N SER A 44 14.42 -19.79 -39.02
CA SER A 44 14.39 -20.24 -37.63
C SER A 44 14.63 -21.74 -37.47
N GLU A 45 14.26 -22.55 -38.46
CA GLU A 45 14.56 -23.99 -38.51
C GLU A 45 16.05 -24.21 -38.75
N ARG A 46 16.60 -23.56 -39.78
CA ARG A 46 18.03 -23.61 -40.09
C ARG A 46 18.91 -23.08 -38.96
N LEU A 47 18.50 -22.00 -38.31
CA LEU A 47 19.21 -21.43 -37.15
C LEU A 47 19.17 -22.37 -35.94
N SER A 48 18.04 -23.04 -35.70
CA SER A 48 17.91 -24.03 -34.62
C SER A 48 18.86 -25.21 -34.84
N GLU A 49 18.92 -25.73 -36.07
CA GLU A 49 19.86 -26.79 -36.44
C GLU A 49 21.33 -26.34 -36.29
N HIS A 50 21.66 -25.14 -36.75
CA HIS A 50 23.00 -24.56 -36.63
C HIS A 50 23.44 -24.36 -35.17
N ILE A 51 22.53 -23.88 -34.31
CA ILE A 51 22.80 -23.74 -32.87
C ILE A 51 23.06 -25.10 -32.23
N LYS A 52 22.28 -26.11 -32.61
CA LYS A 52 22.42 -27.47 -32.08
C LYS A 52 23.73 -28.11 -32.52
N SER A 53 24.17 -27.90 -33.76
CA SER A 53 25.41 -28.49 -34.28
C SER A 53 26.67 -27.80 -33.75
N GLU A 54 26.69 -26.47 -33.68
CA GLU A 54 27.90 -25.69 -33.37
C GLU A 54 28.07 -25.41 -31.86
N PHE A 55 26.97 -25.25 -31.13
CA PHE A 55 26.99 -24.81 -29.73
C PHE A 55 26.42 -25.86 -28.77
N ASN A 56 25.98 -27.02 -29.28
CA ASN A 56 25.37 -28.11 -28.51
C ASN A 56 24.19 -27.66 -27.63
N GLU A 57 23.47 -26.63 -28.06
CA GLU A 57 22.30 -26.09 -27.37
C GLU A 57 21.01 -26.45 -28.08
N ASN A 58 19.98 -26.80 -27.30
CA ASN A 58 18.68 -27.19 -27.85
C ASN A 58 17.68 -26.03 -27.78
N ILE A 59 17.78 -25.10 -28.74
CA ILE A 59 16.83 -24.00 -28.90
C ILE A 59 15.92 -24.31 -30.08
N VAL A 60 14.64 -24.60 -29.81
CA VAL A 60 13.66 -25.01 -30.84
C VAL A 60 13.28 -23.83 -31.74
N SER A 61 13.07 -24.09 -33.03
CA SER A 61 12.65 -23.10 -34.03
C SER A 61 11.38 -22.32 -33.61
N THR A 62 10.39 -22.99 -33.02
CA THR A 62 9.19 -22.33 -32.47
C THR A 62 9.53 -21.33 -31.36
N THR A 63 10.52 -21.63 -30.50
CA THR A 63 10.97 -20.71 -29.45
C THR A 63 11.65 -19.48 -30.03
N LEU A 64 12.46 -19.64 -31.08
CA LEU A 64 13.07 -18.51 -31.81
C LEU A 64 12.02 -17.58 -32.43
N ARG A 65 10.84 -18.11 -32.79
CA ARG A 65 9.74 -17.33 -33.37
C ARG A 65 8.82 -16.68 -32.34
N THR A 66 8.64 -17.27 -31.17
CA THR A 66 7.63 -16.88 -30.16
C THR A 66 8.22 -16.09 -28.99
N ASN A 67 9.47 -16.36 -28.59
CA ASN A 67 10.12 -15.60 -27.54
C ASN A 67 10.54 -14.22 -28.09
N LYS A 68 10.07 -13.14 -27.46
CA LYS A 68 10.27 -11.75 -27.92
C LYS A 68 11.74 -11.36 -28.06
N ASP A 69 12.58 -11.79 -27.12
CA ASP A 69 14.00 -11.43 -27.09
C ASP A 69 14.76 -12.11 -28.24
N TYR A 70 14.46 -13.38 -28.50
CA TYR A 70 15.07 -14.14 -29.60
C TYR A 70 14.54 -13.66 -30.94
N ARG A 71 13.22 -13.44 -31.03
CA ARG A 71 12.55 -13.00 -32.24
C ARG A 71 13.12 -11.70 -32.77
N ARG A 72 13.41 -10.73 -31.90
CA ARG A 72 14.03 -9.45 -32.25
C ARG A 72 15.41 -9.62 -32.93
N LEU A 73 16.22 -10.59 -32.47
CA LEU A 73 17.54 -10.86 -33.06
C LEU A 73 17.42 -11.48 -34.44
N VAL A 74 16.46 -12.41 -34.60
CA VAL A 74 16.19 -13.12 -35.85
C VAL A 74 15.63 -12.14 -36.89
N ASP A 75 14.63 -11.33 -36.53
CA ASP A 75 14.07 -10.29 -37.40
C ASP A 75 15.16 -9.28 -37.80
N GLY A 76 15.97 -8.80 -36.85
CA GLY A 76 17.07 -7.87 -37.15
C GLY A 76 18.14 -8.45 -38.08
N PHE A 77 18.37 -9.77 -38.05
CA PHE A 77 19.27 -10.42 -38.99
C PHE A 77 18.68 -10.49 -40.40
N LEU A 78 17.38 -10.79 -40.52
CA LEU A 78 16.66 -10.86 -41.80
C LEU A 78 16.49 -9.47 -42.43
N ASP A 79 16.13 -8.46 -41.64
CA ASP A 79 15.71 -7.12 -42.09
C ASP A 79 16.83 -6.07 -42.21
N LYS A 80 18.08 -6.45 -42.52
CA LYS A 80 19.17 -5.47 -42.86
C LYS A 80 18.87 -4.66 -44.13
N GLY A 81 17.86 -3.80 -44.07
CA GLY A 81 17.31 -2.93 -45.11
C GLY A 81 16.37 -1.87 -44.52
N ALA A 82 15.82 -2.08 -43.33
CA ALA A 82 15.21 -1.01 -42.54
C ALA A 82 16.06 -0.74 -41.31
N VAL A 83 16.92 0.27 -41.39
CA VAL A 83 17.30 1.03 -40.19
C VAL A 83 16.02 1.68 -39.70
N VAL A 84 15.19 0.91 -38.98
CA VAL A 84 14.15 1.48 -38.14
C VAL A 84 14.91 2.38 -37.17
N LYS A 85 14.53 3.65 -37.14
CA LYS A 85 15.12 4.70 -36.30
C LYS A 85 15.21 4.24 -34.84
N ASP A 86 16.31 3.57 -34.50
CA ASP A 86 16.55 2.92 -33.21
C ASP A 86 16.76 3.94 -32.09
N SER A 87 16.93 5.23 -32.43
CA SER A 87 17.01 6.33 -31.47
C SER A 87 15.67 6.68 -30.83
N SER A 88 14.56 6.70 -31.58
CA SER A 88 13.26 7.08 -31.00
C SER A 88 12.69 5.96 -30.13
N VAL A 89 12.80 4.70 -30.60
CA VAL A 89 12.35 3.54 -29.81
C VAL A 89 13.21 3.37 -28.57
N ARG A 90 14.54 3.57 -28.63
CA ARG A 90 15.38 3.58 -27.41
C ARG A 90 15.05 4.74 -26.48
N GLN A 91 14.78 5.94 -26.99
CA GLN A 91 14.39 7.08 -26.17
C GLN A 91 13.06 6.84 -25.47
N GLU A 92 12.04 6.36 -26.20
CA GLU A 92 10.74 5.99 -25.62
C GLU A 92 10.90 4.90 -24.56
N LEU A 93 11.67 3.85 -24.83
CA LEU A 93 11.94 2.77 -23.87
C LEU A 93 12.73 3.27 -22.65
N MET A 94 13.60 4.28 -22.82
CA MET A 94 14.35 4.89 -21.72
C MET A 94 13.44 5.81 -20.88
N ILE A 95 12.58 6.60 -21.52
CA ILE A 95 11.54 7.40 -20.86
C ILE A 95 10.60 6.48 -20.08
N GLU A 96 10.14 5.39 -20.68
CA GLU A 96 9.22 4.47 -20.06
C GLU A 96 9.87 3.66 -18.92
N ARG A 97 11.15 3.28 -19.05
CA ARG A 97 11.91 2.73 -17.92
C ARG A 97 12.07 3.74 -16.79
N SER A 98 12.25 5.03 -17.12
CA SER A 98 12.35 6.09 -16.12
C SER A 98 11.02 6.33 -15.40
N SER A 99 9.90 6.31 -16.12
CA SER A 99 8.55 6.46 -15.55
C SER A 99 8.19 5.26 -14.68
N VAL A 100 8.49 4.04 -15.11
CA VAL A 100 8.32 2.82 -14.29
C VAL A 100 9.15 2.90 -13.00
N ARG A 101 10.37 3.44 -13.07
CA ARG A 101 11.21 3.61 -11.88
C ARG A 101 10.64 4.62 -10.90
N LEU A 102 10.09 5.74 -11.41
CA LEU A 102 9.40 6.75 -10.61
C LEU A 102 8.15 6.17 -9.95
N LEU A 103 7.31 5.46 -10.73
CA LEU A 103 6.11 4.81 -10.22
C LEU A 103 6.43 3.77 -9.14
N LYS A 104 7.48 2.96 -9.32
CA LYS A 104 7.93 2.02 -8.27
C LYS A 104 8.37 2.72 -6.98
N LYS A 105 9.06 3.85 -7.09
CA LYS A 105 9.42 4.65 -5.90
C LYS A 105 8.16 5.18 -5.21
N GLN A 106 7.20 5.71 -5.97
CA GLN A 106 5.93 6.19 -5.44
C GLN A 106 5.16 5.06 -4.75
N VAL A 107 5.09 3.87 -5.35
CA VAL A 107 4.47 2.69 -4.72
C VAL A 107 5.17 2.35 -3.41
N ALA A 108 6.49 2.28 -3.37
CA ALA A 108 7.21 2.00 -2.13
C ALA A 108 6.98 3.07 -1.04
N THR A 109 6.89 4.35 -1.43
CA THR A 109 6.53 5.43 -0.50
C THR A 109 5.10 5.29 0.01
N LEU A 110 4.14 5.00 -0.88
CA LEU A 110 2.74 4.78 -0.49
C LEU A 110 2.58 3.54 0.40
N GLU A 111 3.34 2.47 0.16
CA GLU A 111 3.36 1.28 1.02
C GLU A 111 3.92 1.62 2.42
N GLN A 112 4.95 2.46 2.50
CA GLN A 112 5.47 2.96 3.78
C GLN A 112 4.47 3.85 4.50
N GLU A 113 3.81 4.77 3.78
CA GLU A 113 2.76 5.64 4.32
C GLU A 113 1.58 4.82 4.85
N LEU A 114 1.15 3.82 4.09
CA LEU A 114 0.08 2.89 4.48
C LEU A 114 0.49 2.09 5.72
N SER A 115 1.71 1.56 5.76
CA SER A 115 2.22 0.84 6.93
C SER A 115 2.28 1.75 8.17
N LYS A 116 2.63 3.02 8.00
CA LYS A 116 2.65 4.01 9.07
C LYS A 116 1.24 4.31 9.57
N GLN A 117 0.28 4.56 8.67
CA GLN A 117 -1.11 4.81 9.04
C GLN A 117 -1.75 3.59 9.70
N LEU A 118 -1.49 2.37 9.22
CA LEU A 118 -1.96 1.14 9.87
C LEU A 118 -1.36 0.98 11.27
N SER A 119 -0.09 1.34 11.47
CA SER A 119 0.52 1.37 12.80
C SER A 119 -0.12 2.41 13.70
N GLU A 120 -0.45 3.59 13.19
CA GLU A 120 -1.14 4.64 13.95
C GLU A 120 -2.56 4.22 14.32
N VAL A 121 -3.30 3.58 13.41
CA VAL A 121 -4.63 3.01 13.69
C VAL A 121 -4.53 1.93 14.75
N SER A 122 -3.57 1.00 14.65
CA SER A 122 -3.36 -0.02 15.67
C SER A 122 -3.02 0.57 17.04
N LEU A 123 -2.21 1.64 17.09
CA LEU A 123 -1.93 2.36 18.34
C LEU A 123 -3.17 3.06 18.91
N LEU A 124 -4.03 3.62 18.05
CA LEU A 124 -5.30 4.22 18.46
C LEU A 124 -6.31 3.18 18.93
N GLU A 125 -6.36 2.02 18.29
CA GLU A 125 -7.17 0.88 18.71
C GLU A 125 -6.68 0.33 20.05
N ASP A 126 -5.38 0.13 20.21
CA ASP A 126 -4.79 -0.27 21.49
C ASP A 126 -5.02 0.78 22.58
N LYS A 127 -4.95 2.07 22.24
CA LYS A 127 -5.29 3.16 23.17
C LYS A 127 -6.77 3.11 23.54
N ASN A 128 -7.68 2.92 22.58
CA ASN A 128 -9.12 2.76 22.83
C ASN A 128 -9.43 1.51 23.66
N ILE A 129 -8.76 0.39 23.38
CA ILE A 129 -8.90 -0.84 24.16
C ILE A 129 -8.36 -0.62 25.56
N ARG A 130 -7.22 0.03 25.74
CA ARG A 130 -6.69 0.39 27.06
C ARG A 130 -7.64 1.32 27.82
N ILE A 131 -8.22 2.33 27.18
CA ILE A 131 -9.27 3.19 27.78
C ILE A 131 -10.48 2.35 28.21
N ARG A 132 -10.84 1.30 27.45
CA ARG A 132 -11.98 0.42 27.75
C ARG A 132 -11.68 -0.70 28.76
N THR A 133 -10.43 -1.17 28.86
CA THR A 133 -10.04 -2.37 29.63
C THR A 133 -9.21 -2.06 30.86
N GLN A 134 -8.39 -1.02 30.82
CA GLN A 134 -7.93 -0.37 32.04
C GLN A 134 -9.07 0.56 32.44
N LYS A 135 -9.65 0.35 33.63
CA LYS A 135 -10.24 1.48 34.35
C LYS A 135 -9.15 2.54 34.37
N GLU A 136 -9.17 3.51 33.47
CA GLU A 136 -8.31 4.67 33.60
C GLU A 136 -8.51 5.18 35.04
N PRO A 137 -7.45 5.69 35.70
CA PRO A 137 -7.69 6.51 36.87
C PRO A 137 -8.73 7.52 36.40
N VAL A 138 -9.87 7.60 37.10
CA VAL A 138 -10.88 8.63 36.91
C VAL A 138 -10.09 9.89 36.56
N ILE A 139 -10.07 10.27 35.27
CA ILE A 139 -9.54 11.58 34.90
C ILE A 139 -10.41 12.45 35.77
N ASP A 140 -9.78 13.15 36.71
CA ASP A 140 -10.49 14.04 37.59
C ASP A 140 -10.95 15.20 36.68
N ASP A 141 -12.01 14.90 35.92
CA ASP A 141 -12.76 15.81 35.07
C ASP A 141 -13.63 16.71 35.97
N SER A 142 -13.25 16.83 37.25
CA SER A 142 -13.65 17.89 38.16
C SER A 142 -13.52 19.25 37.49
N SER A 143 -12.56 19.44 36.57
CA SER A 143 -12.47 20.66 35.76
C SER A 143 -13.70 20.85 34.84
N ALA A 144 -14.14 19.82 34.11
CA ALA A 144 -15.32 19.88 33.24
C ALA A 144 -16.63 20.00 34.06
N PHE A 145 -16.77 19.24 35.14
CA PHE A 145 -17.94 19.33 36.01
C PHE A 145 -18.02 20.65 36.79
N SER A 146 -16.86 21.24 37.14
CA SER A 146 -16.81 22.60 37.70
C SER A 146 -17.27 23.66 36.71
N ILE A 147 -17.02 23.46 35.41
CA ILE A 147 -17.51 24.36 34.35
C ILE A 147 -19.03 24.24 34.24
N ILE A 148 -19.58 23.02 34.30
CA ILE A 148 -21.04 22.80 34.34
C ILE A 148 -21.66 23.52 35.54
N MET A 149 -21.07 23.37 36.73
CA MET A 149 -21.53 24.08 37.93
C MET A 149 -21.43 25.60 37.78
N LYS A 150 -20.35 26.13 37.19
CA LYS A 150 -20.23 27.58 36.91
C LYS A 150 -21.32 28.06 35.95
N LEU A 151 -21.61 27.30 34.90
CA LEU A 151 -22.68 27.63 33.94
C LEU A 151 -24.06 27.61 34.62
N LEU A 152 -24.35 26.60 35.44
CA LEU A 152 -25.59 26.55 36.22
C LEU A 152 -25.68 27.73 37.19
N ASN A 153 -24.59 28.09 37.86
CA ASN A 153 -24.56 29.26 38.74
C ASN A 153 -24.75 30.58 38.00
N THR A 154 -24.33 30.69 36.73
CA THR A 154 -24.60 31.89 35.92
C THR A 154 -26.07 32.06 35.57
N LEU A 155 -26.86 30.98 35.58
CA LEU A 155 -28.31 31.02 35.39
C LEU A 155 -29.05 31.47 36.67
N GLY A 156 -28.34 31.57 37.80
CA GLY A 156 -28.86 31.87 39.13
C GLY A 156 -28.95 30.61 39.99
N MET A 157 -28.44 30.67 41.23
CA MET A 157 -28.50 29.52 42.15
C MET A 157 -29.93 29.23 42.63
N ASP A 158 -30.78 30.26 42.71
CA ASP A 158 -32.17 30.14 43.18
C ASP A 158 -33.13 29.65 42.08
N SER A 159 -32.66 29.62 40.83
CA SER A 159 -33.41 29.24 39.64
C SER A 159 -33.04 27.85 39.12
N ILE A 160 -32.06 27.17 39.72
CA ILE A 160 -31.65 25.81 39.32
C ILE A 160 -31.81 24.86 40.51
N LYS A 161 -32.60 23.81 40.30
CA LYS A 161 -32.75 22.70 41.25
C LYS A 161 -32.04 21.46 40.71
N ILE A 162 -31.00 21.03 41.40
CA ILE A 162 -30.29 19.77 41.13
C ILE A 162 -30.83 18.71 42.10
N THR A 163 -31.26 17.58 41.58
CA THR A 163 -31.68 16.39 42.34
C THR A 163 -30.77 15.21 42.02
N GLU A 164 -30.98 14.05 42.63
CA GLU A 164 -30.13 12.87 42.42
C GLU A 164 -30.13 12.36 40.97
N ASP A 165 -31.20 12.63 40.21
CA ASP A 165 -31.39 12.09 38.86
C ASP A 165 -31.68 13.14 37.77
N VAL A 166 -31.94 14.42 38.13
CA VAL A 166 -32.28 15.46 37.16
C VAL A 166 -31.85 16.87 37.59
N VAL A 167 -31.49 17.71 36.61
CA VAL A 167 -31.28 19.16 36.76
C VAL A 167 -32.46 19.91 36.13
N ILE A 168 -33.11 20.76 36.93
CA ILE A 168 -34.33 21.48 36.58
C ILE A 168 -34.09 23.00 36.67
N ASP A 169 -34.47 23.73 35.64
CA ASP A 169 -34.65 25.17 35.67
C ASP A 169 -36.03 25.52 36.23
N THR A 170 -36.03 26.17 37.39
CA THR A 170 -37.22 26.61 38.14
C THR A 170 -37.54 28.09 37.96
N ALA A 171 -36.75 28.85 37.19
CA ALA A 171 -37.09 30.24 36.84
C ALA A 171 -38.26 30.34 35.85
N SER A 172 -38.51 29.27 35.10
CA SER A 172 -39.61 29.19 34.14
C SER A 172 -40.97 28.96 34.82
N ILE A 173 -42.06 29.54 34.27
CA ILE A 173 -43.45 29.36 34.76
C ILE A 173 -43.82 27.87 34.86
N ILE A 174 -43.28 27.06 33.95
CA ILE A 174 -43.31 25.60 34.01
C ILE A 174 -41.85 25.14 34.16
N PRO A 175 -41.50 24.42 35.24
CA PRO A 175 -40.14 23.93 35.44
C PRO A 175 -39.65 23.11 34.25
N LYS A 176 -38.47 23.46 33.73
CA LYS A 176 -37.91 22.82 32.55
C LYS A 176 -36.75 21.92 32.93
N THR A 177 -36.80 20.66 32.50
CA THR A 177 -35.65 19.75 32.64
C THR A 177 -34.55 20.19 31.68
N LEU A 178 -33.35 20.44 32.21
CA LEU A 178 -32.18 20.78 31.41
C LEU A 178 -31.51 19.53 30.87
N PHE A 179 -31.20 18.59 31.77
CA PHE A 179 -30.66 17.27 31.46
C PHE A 179 -30.88 16.32 32.63
N THR A 180 -30.85 15.02 32.34
CA THR A 180 -31.06 13.92 33.27
C THR A 180 -29.77 13.14 33.51
N LYS A 181 -29.80 12.25 34.49
CA LYS A 181 -28.69 11.32 34.78
C LYS A 181 -28.43 10.32 33.67
N GLU A 182 -29.43 10.00 32.86
CA GLU A 182 -29.22 9.18 31.66
C GLU A 182 -28.39 9.93 30.61
N ASP A 183 -28.53 11.25 30.54
CA ASP A 183 -27.79 12.09 29.60
C ASP A 183 -26.32 12.31 30.02
N CYS A 184 -26.05 12.38 31.32
CA CYS A 184 -24.70 12.59 31.86
C CYS A 184 -24.51 11.96 33.25
N PRO A 185 -24.35 10.62 33.36
CA PRO A 185 -24.29 9.93 34.64
C PRO A 185 -23.05 10.33 35.47
N GLU A 186 -21.92 10.62 34.82
CA GLU A 186 -20.66 10.95 35.52
C GLU A 186 -20.77 12.26 36.33
N PHE A 187 -21.54 13.24 35.84
CA PHE A 187 -21.78 14.50 36.54
C PHE A 187 -22.54 14.29 37.87
N PHE A 188 -23.57 13.44 37.88
CA PHE A 188 -24.36 13.18 39.09
C PHE A 188 -23.57 12.39 40.13
N GLU A 189 -22.76 11.42 39.71
CA GLU A 189 -21.85 10.71 40.60
C GLU A 189 -20.83 11.66 41.25
N TRP A 190 -20.26 12.58 40.46
CA TRP A 190 -19.35 13.61 40.96
C TRP A 190 -20.06 14.60 41.89
N TYR A 191 -21.25 15.09 41.53
CA TYR A 191 -22.01 16.07 42.33
C TYR A 191 -22.39 15.48 43.69
N LEU A 192 -22.90 14.25 43.72
CA LEU A 192 -23.26 13.55 44.96
C LEU A 192 -22.03 13.29 45.84
N LYS A 193 -20.89 12.95 45.24
CA LYS A 193 -19.62 12.74 45.98
C LYS A 193 -19.11 14.03 46.62
N ASN A 194 -19.21 15.18 45.94
CA ASN A 194 -18.73 16.46 46.45
C ASN A 194 -19.71 17.18 47.38
N THR A 195 -21.02 16.97 47.23
CA THR A 195 -22.03 17.55 48.14
C THR A 195 -22.17 16.75 49.43
N LYS A 196 -22.06 15.41 49.39
CA LYS A 196 -22.04 14.58 50.61
C LYS A 196 -20.78 14.80 51.46
N ALA A 197 -19.68 15.28 50.88
CA ALA A 197 -18.47 15.64 51.61
C ALA A 197 -18.59 16.91 52.48
N HIS A 198 -19.66 17.70 52.31
CA HIS A 198 -19.92 18.93 53.07
C HIS A 198 -21.05 18.80 54.12
N LEU A 199 -21.52 17.57 54.38
CA LEU A 199 -22.57 17.27 55.37
C LEU A 199 -22.06 16.47 56.58
N ILE A 200 -20.76 16.58 56.89
CA ILE A 200 -20.14 16.08 58.15
C ILE A 200 -19.59 17.27 58.92
#